data_AF-A0A433JM47-F1
#
_entry.id   AF-A0A433JM47-F1
#
_cell.length_a   1.000
_cell.length_b   1.000
_cell.length_c   1.000
_cell.angle_alpha   90.00
_cell.angle_beta   90.00
_cell.angle_gamma   90.00
#
_symmetry.space_group_name_H-M   'P 1'
#
loop_
_entity.id
_entity.type
_entity.pdbx_description
1 polymer ?
#
loop_
_entity_poly.entity_id
_entity_poly.type
_entity_poly.pdbx_seq_one_letter_code
_entity_poly.pdbx_strand_id
1 'polypeptide(L)'
;MSNNNDTQKNTSYYPFPTAWELMNLGTSILATSTVISLIHPPINYIIFKKMKSAGMGNAAANGEQASILSFINCCYKNSNFAGQSARTAYVTGTKKTSMSEENALPHEASELKENVATTKKLKQEVGFIFSASLGEAGLTQLFTMKAYLGQAGIIDSKFNWKTYHNIKVLSRLGFFPRFLANVGNFSALCILEEFFTQNVFKNNSASSHFFAGALSGMTASLVTSPLTYWRDQLVCGSKVQEGKLCSPPTFSVLHGFPAHMRTPAFFIAVSLGMTRTGLTFAFVSGLMAALGNEPLSKFNIQWGKTKEQTPATNHSPGFFKSETVKSVVVKKEQDALEASAVEPRRSK
;
A
#
# COMPACT_ATOMS: atom_id res chain seq x y z
N MET A 1 -5.82 -3.87 56.89
CA MET A 1 -5.83 -5.00 55.94
C MET A 1 -6.82 -4.65 54.83
N SER A 2 -6.33 -4.23 53.67
CA SER A 2 -7.16 -3.90 52.51
C SER A 2 -6.80 -4.89 51.40
N ASN A 3 -7.79 -5.70 50.98
CA ASN A 3 -7.64 -6.71 49.94
C ASN A 3 -7.65 -6.04 48.56
N ASN A 4 -6.49 -5.96 47.91
CA ASN A 4 -6.39 -5.69 46.47
C ASN A 4 -6.58 -7.01 45.72
N ASN A 5 -7.81 -7.25 45.25
CA ASN A 5 -8.09 -8.28 44.25
C ASN A 5 -7.79 -7.71 42.85
N ASP A 6 -6.51 -7.75 42.47
CA ASP A 6 -6.09 -7.55 41.08
C ASP A 6 -6.62 -8.72 40.25
N THR A 7 -7.80 -8.52 39.68
CA THR A 7 -8.40 -9.46 38.74
C THR A 7 -7.65 -9.34 37.41
N GLN A 8 -6.54 -10.06 37.29
CA GLN A 8 -5.88 -10.27 36.00
C GLN A 8 -6.85 -10.97 35.06
N LYS A 9 -7.56 -10.18 34.24
CA LYS A 9 -8.31 -10.71 33.10
C LYS A 9 -7.29 -11.29 32.12
N ASN A 10 -7.15 -12.61 32.14
CA ASN A 10 -6.47 -13.37 31.10
C ASN A 10 -7.17 -13.09 29.77
N THR A 11 -6.67 -12.11 29.02
CA THR A 11 -6.98 -11.95 27.61
C THR A 11 -6.33 -13.11 26.87
N SER A 12 -7.10 -14.18 26.65
CA SER A 12 -6.70 -15.27 25.75
C SER A 12 -6.42 -14.68 24.37
N TYR A 13 -5.14 -14.58 24.02
CA TYR A 13 -4.68 -14.24 22.69
C TYR A 13 -4.96 -15.45 21.79
N TYR A 14 -5.99 -15.35 20.95
CA TYR A 14 -6.12 -16.26 19.83
C TYR A 14 -5.15 -15.80 18.73
N PRO A 15 -4.17 -16.64 18.33
CA PRO A 15 -3.20 -16.27 17.30
C PRO A 15 -3.80 -16.18 15.89
N PHE A 16 -5.09 -16.54 15.75
CA PHE A 16 -5.81 -16.51 14.48
C PHE A 16 -6.89 -15.44 14.50
N PRO A 17 -6.99 -14.60 13.45
CA PRO A 17 -8.05 -13.63 13.32
C PRO A 17 -9.39 -14.36 13.31
N THR A 18 -10.37 -13.78 14.00
CA THR A 18 -11.72 -14.34 14.03
C THR A 18 -12.31 -14.35 12.62
N ALA A 19 -13.21 -15.29 12.33
CA ALA A 19 -13.92 -15.32 11.05
C ALA A 19 -14.58 -13.97 10.74
N TRP A 20 -15.08 -13.27 11.77
CA TRP A 20 -15.65 -11.94 11.68
C TRP A 20 -14.66 -10.87 11.20
N GLU A 21 -13.45 -10.84 11.75
CA GLU A 21 -12.39 -9.92 11.32
C GLU A 21 -11.95 -10.19 9.89
N LEU A 22 -11.83 -11.48 9.51
CA LEU A 22 -11.52 -11.89 8.14
C LEU A 22 -12.60 -11.45 7.16
N MET A 23 -13.87 -11.59 7.52
CA MET A 23 -14.97 -11.13 6.66
C MET A 23 -14.98 -9.60 6.54
N ASN A 24 -14.80 -8.86 7.63
CA ASN A 24 -14.71 -7.39 7.59
C ASN A 24 -13.55 -6.91 6.72
N LEU A 25 -12.37 -7.54 6.87
CA LEU A 25 -11.22 -7.29 6.03
C LEU A 25 -11.53 -7.61 4.56
N GLY A 26 -12.13 -8.77 4.30
CA GLY A 26 -12.55 -9.20 2.97
C GLY A 26 -13.49 -8.20 2.31
N THR A 27 -14.48 -7.67 3.04
CA THR A 27 -15.38 -6.63 2.52
C THR A 27 -14.63 -5.35 2.15
N SER A 28 -13.72 -4.87 3.02
CA SER A 28 -12.89 -3.70 2.70
C SER A 28 -12.04 -3.94 1.45
N ILE A 29 -11.41 -5.11 1.32
CA ILE A 29 -10.58 -5.48 0.18
C ILE A 29 -11.40 -5.55 -1.10
N LEU A 30 -12.58 -6.18 -1.06
CA LEU A 30 -13.46 -6.30 -2.23
C LEU A 30 -13.95 -4.93 -2.68
N ALA A 31 -14.40 -4.09 -1.75
CA ALA A 31 -14.87 -2.74 -2.07
C ALA A 31 -13.75 -1.90 -2.72
N THR A 32 -12.57 -1.88 -2.10
CA THR A 32 -11.43 -1.12 -2.61
C THR A 32 -10.91 -1.68 -3.94
N SER A 33 -10.85 -3.01 -4.11
CA SER A 33 -10.41 -3.66 -5.36
C SER A 33 -11.35 -3.35 -6.52
N THR A 34 -12.66 -3.32 -6.24
CA THR A 34 -13.69 -3.01 -7.23
C THR A 34 -13.50 -1.58 -7.74
N VAL A 35 -13.32 -0.62 -6.83
CA VAL A 35 -13.10 0.78 -7.22
C VAL A 35 -11.79 0.96 -7.99
N ILE A 36 -10.69 0.34 -7.54
CA ILE A 36 -9.40 0.39 -8.26
C ILE A 36 -9.54 -0.18 -9.68
N SER A 37 -10.28 -1.28 -9.83
CA SER A 37 -10.51 -1.94 -11.10
C SER A 37 -11.37 -1.12 -12.07
N LEU A 38 -12.21 -0.22 -11.58
CA LEU A 38 -12.97 0.71 -12.41
C LEU A 38 -12.13 1.90 -12.88
N ILE A 39 -11.15 2.32 -12.07
CA ILE A 39 -10.33 3.51 -12.34
C ILE A 39 -9.11 3.18 -13.21
N HIS A 40 -8.37 2.12 -12.89
CA HIS A 40 -7.04 1.87 -13.47
C HIS A 40 -7.07 1.51 -14.96
N PRO A 41 -7.89 0.54 -15.42
CA PRO A 41 -7.88 0.12 -16.82
C PRO A 41 -8.14 1.23 -17.85
N PRO A 42 -9.18 2.08 -17.71
CA PRO A 42 -9.43 3.12 -18.72
C PRO A 42 -8.30 4.15 -18.78
N ILE A 43 -7.73 4.55 -17.63
CA ILE A 43 -6.63 5.52 -17.61
C ILE A 43 -5.36 4.93 -18.22
N ASN A 44 -5.01 3.68 -17.88
CA ASN A 44 -3.84 3.01 -18.45
C ASN A 44 -3.94 2.88 -19.98
N TYR A 45 -5.12 2.51 -20.49
CA TYR A 45 -5.36 2.44 -21.92
C TYR A 45 -5.14 3.80 -22.61
N ILE A 46 -5.64 4.90 -22.03
CA ILE A 46 -5.42 6.25 -22.57
C ILE A 46 -3.93 6.61 -22.55
N ILE A 47 -3.21 6.32 -21.46
CA ILE A 47 -1.77 6.55 -21.34
C ILE A 47 -1.02 5.82 -22.46
N PHE A 48 -1.22 4.50 -22.61
CA PHE A 48 -0.53 3.72 -23.64
C PHE A 48 -0.87 4.18 -25.06
N LYS A 49 -2.14 4.50 -25.34
CA LYS A 49 -2.55 5.03 -26.64
C LYS A 49 -1.87 6.37 -26.95
N LYS A 50 -1.75 7.26 -25.97
CA LYS A 50 -1.10 8.57 -26.13
C LYS A 50 0.42 8.44 -26.26
N MET A 51 1.04 7.57 -25.46
CA MET A 51 2.47 7.26 -25.57
C MET A 51 2.81 6.69 -26.95
N LYS A 52 1.95 5.80 -27.49
CA LYS A 52 2.08 5.31 -28.86
C LYS A 52 1.97 6.43 -29.90
N SER A 53 0.96 7.30 -29.80
CA SER A 53 0.78 8.41 -30.75
C SER A 53 1.96 9.41 -30.74
N ALA A 54 2.71 9.46 -29.63
CA ALA A 54 3.90 10.28 -29.49
C ALA A 54 5.20 9.61 -30.01
N GLY A 55 5.10 8.47 -30.71
CA GLY A 55 6.23 7.79 -31.34
C GLY A 55 7.01 6.83 -30.44
N MET A 56 6.54 6.54 -29.23
CA MET A 56 7.20 5.60 -28.30
C MET A 56 6.80 4.14 -28.54
N GLY A 57 7.22 3.59 -29.68
CA GLY A 57 7.26 2.14 -29.94
C GLY A 57 6.25 1.57 -30.94
N ASN A 58 6.66 0.48 -31.60
CA ASN A 58 5.87 -0.33 -32.54
C ASN A 58 4.94 -1.29 -31.78
N ALA A 59 3.90 -0.77 -31.14
CA ALA A 59 2.80 -1.58 -30.61
C ALA A 59 1.76 -1.80 -31.71
N ALA A 60 1.46 -3.05 -32.07
CA ALA A 60 0.46 -3.39 -33.09
C ALA A 60 -0.92 -2.85 -32.67
N ALA A 61 -1.40 -1.79 -33.32
CA ALA A 61 -2.84 -1.52 -33.31
C ALA A 61 -3.40 -2.23 -34.51
N ASN A 62 -4.05 -3.36 -34.25
CA ASN A 62 -5.11 -3.79 -35.13
C ASN A 62 -6.11 -2.62 -35.18
N GLY A 63 -6.38 -2.11 -36.38
CA GLY A 63 -7.24 -0.97 -36.64
C GLY A 63 -8.71 -1.29 -36.33
N GLU A 64 -9.05 -1.47 -35.06
CA GLU A 64 -10.44 -1.63 -34.64
C GLU A 64 -11.13 -0.26 -34.57
N GLN A 65 -12.25 -0.16 -35.31
CA GLN A 65 -13.12 0.99 -35.37
C GLN A 65 -13.56 1.45 -33.97
N ALA A 66 -13.59 2.77 -33.79
CA ALA A 66 -13.83 3.47 -32.54
C ALA A 66 -15.30 3.37 -32.04
N SER A 67 -15.69 2.21 -31.52
CA SER A 67 -16.93 2.06 -30.75
C SER A 67 -16.65 2.14 -29.24
N ILE A 68 -17.61 2.66 -28.46
CA ILE A 68 -17.52 2.70 -26.98
C ILE A 68 -17.38 1.26 -26.42
N LEU A 69 -18.03 0.28 -27.06
CA LEU A 69 -17.91 -1.13 -26.70
C LEU A 69 -16.51 -1.68 -26.98
N SER A 70 -15.87 -1.32 -28.10
CA SER A 70 -14.47 -1.68 -28.36
C SER A 70 -13.53 -1.02 -27.35
N PHE A 71 -13.79 0.24 -26.95
CA PHE A 71 -13.03 0.91 -25.89
C PHE A 71 -13.13 0.17 -24.55
N ILE A 72 -14.36 -0.17 -24.11
CA ILE A 72 -14.59 -0.93 -22.87
C ILE A 72 -13.92 -2.29 -22.97
N ASN A 73 -14.13 -3.03 -24.07
CA ASN A 73 -13.53 -4.34 -24.27
C ASN A 73 -11.99 -4.24 -24.24
N CYS A 74 -11.38 -3.27 -24.92
CA CYS A 74 -9.93 -3.07 -24.89
C CYS A 74 -9.39 -2.72 -23.49
N CYS A 75 -10.12 -1.90 -22.73
CA CYS A 75 -9.71 -1.55 -21.36
C CYS A 75 -9.73 -2.78 -20.44
N TYR A 76 -10.78 -3.61 -20.53
CA TYR A 76 -11.02 -4.68 -19.57
C TYR A 76 -10.54 -6.08 -20.00
N LYS A 77 -10.31 -6.33 -21.30
CA LYS A 77 -9.86 -7.64 -21.83
C LYS A 77 -8.53 -8.12 -21.24
N ASN A 78 -7.65 -7.19 -20.88
CA ASN A 78 -6.38 -7.46 -20.22
C ASN A 78 -6.36 -6.96 -18.76
N SER A 79 -7.52 -6.74 -18.15
CA SER A 79 -7.60 -6.30 -16.75
C SER A 79 -7.11 -7.40 -15.81
N ASN A 80 -6.14 -7.06 -14.97
CA ASN A 80 -5.54 -7.99 -14.02
C ASN A 80 -6.28 -7.94 -12.67
N PHE A 81 -7.53 -8.41 -12.63
CA PHE A 81 -8.34 -8.35 -11.41
C PHE A 81 -7.65 -9.11 -10.26
N ALA A 82 -7.07 -10.27 -10.53
CA ALA A 82 -6.35 -11.08 -9.53
C ALA A 82 -5.12 -10.34 -8.94
N GLY A 83 -4.33 -9.67 -9.78
CA GLY A 83 -3.21 -8.88 -9.27
C GLY A 83 -3.65 -7.62 -8.52
N GLN A 84 -4.76 -6.99 -8.95
CA GLN A 84 -5.32 -5.82 -8.26
C GLN A 84 -5.94 -6.22 -6.91
N SER A 85 -6.60 -7.37 -6.81
CA SER A 85 -7.14 -7.87 -5.56
C SER A 85 -6.02 -8.28 -4.59
N ALA A 86 -4.99 -8.98 -5.08
CA ALA A 86 -3.81 -9.31 -4.27
C ALA A 86 -3.10 -8.05 -3.76
N ARG A 87 -2.92 -7.04 -4.62
CA ARG A 87 -2.39 -5.73 -4.24
C ARG A 87 -3.24 -5.07 -3.17
N THR A 88 -4.55 -5.05 -3.38
CA THR A 88 -5.48 -4.37 -2.48
C THR A 88 -5.54 -5.06 -1.13
N ALA A 89 -5.56 -6.40 -1.11
CA ALA A 89 -5.45 -7.20 0.10
C ALA A 89 -4.19 -6.85 0.88
N TYR A 90 -3.07 -6.73 0.17
CA TYR A 90 -1.80 -6.35 0.75
C TYR A 90 -1.82 -4.92 1.32
N VAL A 91 -2.21 -3.91 0.52
CA VAL A 91 -2.26 -2.50 0.92
C VAL A 91 -3.24 -2.27 2.08
N THR A 92 -4.39 -2.93 2.05
CA THR A 92 -5.40 -2.83 3.12
C THR A 92 -4.88 -3.45 4.41
N GLY A 93 -4.23 -4.62 4.31
CA GLY A 93 -3.59 -5.27 5.46
C GLY A 93 -2.46 -4.42 6.05
N THR A 94 -1.65 -3.80 5.21
CA THR A 94 -0.55 -2.95 5.67
C THR A 94 -1.04 -1.65 6.31
N LYS A 95 -2.01 -0.95 5.70
CA LYS A 95 -2.61 0.28 6.28
C LYS A 95 -3.28 0.00 7.63
N LYS A 96 -3.98 -1.12 7.79
CA LYS A 96 -4.57 -1.49 9.09
C LYS A 96 -3.50 -1.78 10.15
N THR A 97 -2.36 -2.34 9.75
CA THR A 97 -1.26 -2.63 10.68
C THR A 97 -0.57 -1.35 11.14
N SER A 98 -0.35 -0.37 10.25
CA SER A 98 0.21 0.93 10.65
C SER A 98 -0.71 1.70 11.60
N MET A 99 -2.04 1.68 11.37
CA MET A 99 -3.02 2.31 12.27
C MET A 99 -3.16 1.60 13.63
N SER A 100 -2.82 0.30 13.70
CA SER A 100 -2.85 -0.48 14.94
C SER A 100 -1.67 -0.15 15.87
N GLU A 101 -0.48 0.04 15.32
CA GLU A 101 0.71 0.42 16.10
C GLU A 101 0.59 1.82 16.71
N GLU A 102 -0.07 2.75 16.02
CA GLU A 102 -0.28 4.11 16.52
C GLU A 102 -1.24 4.19 17.72
N ASN A 103 -2.27 3.35 17.75
CA ASN A 103 -3.22 3.28 18.87
C ASN A 103 -2.72 2.43 20.06
N ALA A 104 -1.57 1.75 19.94
CA ALA A 104 -1.01 0.88 20.97
C ALA A 104 0.00 1.58 21.90
N LEU A 105 0.36 2.84 21.62
CA LEU A 105 1.23 3.63 22.50
C LEU A 105 0.35 4.53 23.40
N PRO A 106 0.32 4.32 24.73
CA PRO A 106 -0.45 5.17 25.62
C PRO A 106 0.10 6.60 25.57
N HIS A 107 -0.80 7.55 25.29
CA HIS A 107 -0.57 8.98 25.09
C HIS A 107 -0.11 9.76 26.34
N GLU A 108 0.27 9.08 27.44
CA GLU A 108 0.45 9.72 28.75
C GLU A 108 1.90 9.79 29.27
N ALA A 109 2.91 9.40 28.48
CA ALA A 109 4.30 9.50 28.93
C ALA A 109 5.21 10.24 27.94
N SER A 110 5.40 11.53 28.24
CA SER A 110 6.69 12.23 28.13
C SER A 110 6.92 13.12 26.89
N GLU A 111 6.47 14.37 27.00
CA GLU A 111 6.89 15.56 26.24
C GLU A 111 8.41 15.88 26.33
N LEU A 112 9.24 14.98 26.89
CA LEU A 112 10.69 15.18 27.07
C LEU A 112 11.55 14.10 26.39
N LYS A 113 10.96 13.09 25.76
CA LYS A 113 11.66 12.05 24.96
C LYS A 113 11.31 12.08 23.46
N GLU A 114 10.75 13.19 23.02
CA GLU A 114 10.13 13.38 21.70
C GLU A 114 11.13 13.16 20.55
N ASN A 115 12.38 13.60 20.65
CA ASN A 115 13.33 13.52 19.53
C ASN A 115 13.93 12.12 19.28
N VAL A 116 14.09 11.29 20.34
CA VAL A 116 14.65 9.93 20.22
C VAL A 116 13.55 8.90 19.95
N ALA A 117 12.33 9.13 20.44
CA ALA A 117 11.17 8.30 20.12
C ALA A 117 10.72 8.49 18.66
N THR A 118 10.72 9.74 18.16
CA THR A 118 10.34 10.05 16.77
C THR A 118 11.29 9.43 15.76
N THR A 119 12.60 9.42 16.04
CA THR A 119 13.59 8.77 15.15
C THR A 119 13.48 7.24 15.17
N LYS A 120 13.05 6.62 16.27
CA LYS A 120 12.77 5.17 16.32
C LYS A 120 11.45 4.82 15.61
N LYS A 121 10.39 5.61 15.80
CA LYS A 121 9.09 5.48 15.10
C LYS A 121 9.28 5.59 13.58
N LEU A 122 9.99 6.63 13.13
CA LEU A 122 10.30 6.82 11.71
C LEU A 122 11.13 5.65 11.12
N LYS A 123 12.12 5.12 11.85
CA LYS A 123 12.91 3.96 11.38
C LYS A 123 12.05 2.70 11.22
N GLN A 124 11.12 2.45 12.14
CA GLN A 124 10.20 1.33 12.06
C GLN A 124 9.21 1.49 10.91
N GLU A 125 8.64 2.69 10.73
CA GLU A 125 7.76 3.02 9.61
C GLU A 125 8.46 2.89 8.26
N VAL A 126 9.69 3.38 8.13
CA VAL A 126 10.46 3.24 6.88
C VAL A 126 10.74 1.77 6.60
N GLY A 127 11.20 0.99 7.60
CA GLY A 127 11.42 -0.44 7.44
C GLY A 127 10.15 -1.18 6.99
N PHE A 128 9.01 -0.84 7.60
CA PHE A 128 7.70 -1.35 7.23
C PHE A 128 7.33 -0.97 5.80
N ILE A 129 7.42 0.31 5.41
CA ILE A 129 7.13 0.80 4.05
C ILE A 129 7.98 0.07 3.00
N PHE A 130 9.27 -0.14 3.27
CA PHE A 130 10.15 -0.86 2.36
C PHE A 130 9.76 -2.33 2.23
N SER A 131 9.48 -3.01 3.34
CA SER A 131 9.03 -4.41 3.33
C SER A 131 7.67 -4.56 2.62
N ALA A 132 6.76 -3.63 2.88
CA ALA A 132 5.45 -3.52 2.24
C ALA A 132 5.59 -3.37 0.72
N SER A 133 6.42 -2.41 0.30
CA SER A 133 6.67 -2.13 -1.10
C SER A 133 7.32 -3.32 -1.82
N LEU A 134 8.23 -4.03 -1.14
CA LEU A 134 8.92 -5.20 -1.69
C LEU A 134 7.97 -6.39 -1.85
N GLY A 135 7.14 -6.66 -0.84
CA GLY A 135 6.13 -7.71 -0.87
C GLY A 135 5.09 -7.45 -1.97
N GLU A 136 4.58 -6.23 -2.06
CA GLU A 136 3.63 -5.84 -3.11
C GLU A 136 4.26 -6.02 -4.50
N ALA A 137 5.47 -5.51 -4.70
CA ALA A 137 6.18 -5.63 -5.97
C ALA A 137 6.41 -7.11 -6.31
N GLY A 138 6.95 -7.92 -5.39
CA GLY A 138 7.25 -9.33 -5.62
C GLY A 138 6.02 -10.16 -6.02
N LEU A 139 4.91 -10.00 -5.30
CA LEU A 139 3.70 -10.79 -5.52
C LEU A 139 2.98 -10.41 -6.82
N THR A 140 2.95 -9.11 -7.15
CA THR A 140 2.10 -8.62 -8.23
C THR A 140 2.86 -8.40 -9.54
N GLN A 141 4.20 -8.38 -9.51
CA GLN A 141 5.02 -8.02 -10.66
C GLN A 141 4.69 -8.81 -11.92
N LEU A 142 4.68 -10.13 -11.80
CA LEU A 142 4.49 -11.03 -12.94
C LEU A 142 3.14 -10.76 -13.64
N PHE A 143 2.06 -10.71 -12.85
CA PHE A 143 0.71 -10.53 -13.39
C PHE A 143 0.51 -9.13 -13.97
N THR A 144 1.05 -8.10 -13.31
CA THR A 144 0.97 -6.72 -13.80
C THR A 144 1.75 -6.55 -15.10
N MET A 145 2.98 -7.06 -15.20
CA MET A 145 3.78 -6.92 -16.42
C MET A 145 3.15 -7.65 -17.59
N LYS A 146 2.58 -8.85 -17.34
CA LYS A 146 1.79 -9.55 -18.36
C LYS A 146 0.63 -8.69 -18.86
N ALA A 147 -0.15 -8.11 -17.95
CA ALA A 147 -1.28 -7.25 -18.32
C ALA A 147 -0.83 -6.01 -19.10
N TYR A 148 0.25 -5.35 -18.70
CA TYR A 148 0.77 -4.19 -19.42
C TYR A 148 1.31 -4.54 -20.80
N LEU A 149 2.04 -5.65 -20.97
CA LEU A 149 2.48 -6.09 -22.29
C LEU A 149 1.30 -6.45 -23.19
N GLY A 150 0.22 -7.01 -22.63
CA GLY A 150 -1.02 -7.29 -23.37
C GLY A 150 -1.76 -6.00 -23.75
N GLN A 151 -1.82 -5.02 -22.85
CA GLN A 151 -2.39 -3.69 -23.12
C GLN A 151 -1.57 -2.90 -24.15
N ALA A 152 -0.25 -3.08 -24.15
CA ALA A 152 0.66 -2.51 -25.14
C ALA A 152 0.64 -3.29 -26.47
N GLY A 153 -0.12 -4.39 -26.59
CA GLY A 153 -0.18 -5.19 -27.81
C GLY A 153 1.13 -5.89 -28.18
N ILE A 154 2.03 -6.09 -27.21
CA ILE A 154 3.32 -6.77 -27.40
C ILE A 154 3.15 -8.29 -27.29
N ILE A 155 2.25 -8.75 -26.42
CA ILE A 155 1.89 -10.16 -26.28
C ILE A 155 0.43 -10.37 -26.67
N ASP A 156 0.16 -11.50 -27.31
CA ASP A 156 -1.19 -11.94 -27.66
C ASP A 156 -1.71 -13.01 -26.67
N SER A 157 -2.92 -13.52 -26.90
CA SER A 157 -3.50 -14.60 -26.08
C SER A 157 -2.81 -15.95 -26.26
N LYS A 158 -2.06 -16.14 -27.36
CA LYS A 158 -1.34 -17.37 -27.68
C LYS A 158 0.07 -17.41 -27.07
N PHE A 159 0.59 -16.27 -26.62
CA PHE A 159 1.88 -16.16 -25.99
C PHE A 159 2.02 -17.03 -24.75
N ASN A 160 2.94 -18.00 -24.79
CA ASN A 160 3.24 -18.86 -23.65
C ASN A 160 4.13 -18.14 -22.63
N TRP A 161 3.48 -17.35 -21.77
CA TRP A 161 4.17 -16.62 -20.68
C TRP A 161 4.75 -17.55 -19.60
N LYS A 162 4.32 -18.82 -19.54
CA LYS A 162 4.68 -19.77 -18.48
C LYS A 162 6.07 -20.38 -18.67
N THR A 163 6.71 -20.17 -19.83
CA THR A 163 8.10 -20.60 -20.06
C THR A 163 9.03 -19.94 -19.05
N TYR A 164 9.98 -20.70 -18.50
CA TYR A 164 10.94 -20.21 -17.50
C TYR A 164 11.63 -18.88 -17.91
N HIS A 165 12.05 -18.77 -19.17
CA HIS A 165 12.61 -17.54 -19.73
C HIS A 165 11.64 -16.35 -19.63
N ASN A 166 10.40 -16.53 -20.08
CA ASN A 166 9.38 -15.49 -20.10
C ASN A 166 8.99 -15.07 -18.67
N ILE A 167 8.84 -16.03 -17.74
CA ILE A 167 8.62 -15.75 -16.31
C ILE A 167 9.78 -14.91 -15.75
N LYS A 168 11.03 -15.30 -16.01
CA LYS A 168 12.21 -14.58 -15.51
C LYS A 168 12.27 -13.15 -16.04
N VAL A 169 11.98 -12.94 -17.33
CA VAL A 169 11.94 -11.61 -17.94
C VAL A 169 10.79 -10.78 -17.37
N LEU A 170 9.57 -11.33 -17.28
CA LEU A 170 8.40 -10.66 -16.70
C LEU A 170 8.62 -10.23 -15.25
N SER A 171 9.22 -11.10 -14.43
CA SER A 171 9.50 -10.80 -13.02
C SER A 171 10.58 -9.73 -12.85
N ARG A 172 11.49 -9.55 -13.81
CA ARG A 172 12.56 -8.54 -13.74
C ARG A 172 12.21 -7.22 -14.44
N LEU A 173 11.34 -7.27 -15.45
CA LEU A 173 11.02 -6.13 -16.31
C LEU A 173 10.45 -4.96 -15.52
N GLY A 174 11.26 -3.92 -15.28
CA GLY A 174 10.82 -2.74 -14.55
C GLY A 174 10.51 -2.98 -13.07
N PHE A 175 11.02 -4.07 -12.48
CA PHE A 175 10.82 -4.38 -11.06
C PHE A 175 11.37 -3.26 -10.16
N PHE A 176 12.60 -2.81 -10.42
CA PHE A 176 13.27 -1.79 -9.63
C PHE A 176 12.55 -0.42 -9.64
N PRO A 177 12.26 0.21 -10.80
CA PRO A 177 11.50 1.46 -10.82
C PRO A 177 10.12 1.32 -10.17
N ARG A 178 9.47 0.15 -10.32
CA ARG A 178 8.20 -0.11 -9.66
C ARG A 178 8.34 -0.17 -8.14
N PHE A 179 9.34 -0.89 -7.63
CA PHE A 179 9.59 -0.98 -6.21
C PHE A 179 9.79 0.40 -5.58
N LEU A 180 10.63 1.25 -6.18
CA LEU A 180 10.85 2.62 -5.72
C LEU A 180 9.58 3.49 -5.82
N ALA A 181 8.79 3.33 -6.88
CA ALA A 181 7.51 4.02 -7.00
C ALA A 181 6.52 3.55 -5.91
N ASN A 182 6.53 2.27 -5.57
CA ASN A 182 5.71 1.73 -4.48
C ASN A 182 6.14 2.28 -3.12
N VAL A 183 7.45 2.42 -2.86
CA VAL A 183 7.95 3.09 -1.64
C VAL A 183 7.38 4.50 -1.55
N GLY A 184 7.48 5.30 -2.61
CA GLY A 184 6.90 6.66 -2.62
C GLY A 184 5.39 6.68 -2.42
N ASN A 185 4.66 5.74 -3.02
CA ASN A 185 3.21 5.63 -2.85
C ASN A 185 2.81 5.23 -1.42
N PHE A 186 3.48 4.25 -0.81
CA PHE A 186 3.22 3.84 0.57
C PHE A 186 3.63 4.92 1.57
N SER A 187 4.76 5.60 1.36
CA SER A 187 5.16 6.76 2.16
C SER A 187 4.09 7.85 2.12
N ALA A 188 3.54 8.15 0.94
CA ALA A 188 2.50 9.15 0.83
C ALA A 188 1.17 8.73 1.49
N LEU A 189 0.80 7.47 1.36
CA LEU A 189 -0.42 6.94 1.96
C LEU A 189 -0.32 6.91 3.50
N CYS A 190 0.85 6.62 4.06
CA CYS A 190 1.02 6.54 5.51
C CYS A 190 1.30 7.91 6.15
N ILE A 191 2.17 8.73 5.53
CA ILE A 191 2.68 9.96 6.16
C ILE A 191 1.95 11.21 5.64
N LEU A 192 1.80 11.36 4.32
CA LEU A 192 1.22 12.57 3.73
C LEU A 192 -0.30 12.66 3.93
N GLU A 193 -1.02 11.54 3.88
CA GLU A 193 -2.47 11.52 4.14
C GLU A 193 -2.78 12.08 5.54
N GLU A 194 -2.08 11.59 6.56
CA GLU A 194 -2.26 12.03 7.95
C GLU A 194 -1.94 13.52 8.09
N PHE A 195 -0.82 13.95 7.51
CA PHE A 195 -0.43 15.36 7.47
C PHE A 195 -1.53 16.25 6.87
N PHE A 196 -2.14 15.87 5.75
CA PHE A 196 -3.22 16.65 5.13
C PHE A 196 -4.52 16.65 5.96
N THR A 197 -4.89 15.51 6.54
CA THR A 197 -6.10 15.44 7.37
C THR A 197 -6.00 16.33 8.61
N GLN A 198 -4.86 16.32 9.30
CA GLN A 198 -4.64 17.09 10.53
C GLN A 198 -4.47 18.59 10.25
N ASN A 199 -3.71 18.96 9.21
CA ASN A 199 -3.32 20.35 8.98
C ASN A 199 -4.26 21.13 8.06
N VAL A 200 -4.81 20.48 7.02
CA VAL A 200 -5.59 21.18 5.98
C VAL A 200 -7.09 21.07 6.21
N PHE A 201 -7.58 19.86 6.46
CA PHE A 201 -9.03 19.62 6.46
C PHE A 201 -9.69 19.64 7.84
N LYS A 202 -8.92 19.66 8.94
CA LYS A 202 -9.30 19.88 10.37
C LYS A 202 -10.60 19.21 10.88
N ASN A 203 -11.21 18.34 10.10
CA ASN A 203 -12.49 17.71 10.34
C ASN A 203 -12.36 16.20 10.09
N ASN A 204 -12.93 15.40 10.98
CA ASN A 204 -12.91 13.93 10.90
C ASN A 204 -14.04 13.38 10.00
N SER A 205 -14.43 14.13 8.97
CA SER A 205 -15.45 13.67 8.02
C SER A 205 -14.85 12.72 6.98
N ALA A 206 -15.66 11.80 6.45
CA ALA A 206 -15.25 10.95 5.33
C ALA A 206 -14.82 11.77 4.09
N SER A 207 -15.39 12.96 3.90
CA SER A 207 -14.99 13.90 2.85
C SER A 207 -13.58 14.46 3.06
N SER A 208 -13.18 14.75 4.30
CA SER A 208 -11.83 15.18 4.64
C SER A 208 -10.79 14.10 4.26
N HIS A 209 -11.04 12.84 4.65
CA HIS A 209 -10.19 11.72 4.24
C HIS A 209 -10.18 11.50 2.72
N PHE A 210 -11.30 11.72 2.04
CA PHE A 210 -11.36 11.65 0.58
C PHE A 210 -10.46 12.69 -0.08
N PHE A 211 -10.54 13.96 0.32
CA PHE A 211 -9.71 15.02 -0.26
C PHE A 211 -8.24 14.92 0.15
N ALA A 212 -7.96 14.57 1.41
CA ALA A 212 -6.60 14.30 1.87
C ALA A 212 -5.98 13.11 1.12
N GLY A 213 -6.76 12.05 0.88
CA GLY A 213 -6.39 10.95 0.00
C GLY A 213 -6.10 11.43 -1.43
N ALA A 214 -6.96 12.28 -2.00
CA ALA A 214 -6.76 12.83 -3.33
C ALA A 214 -5.42 13.60 -3.45
N LEU A 215 -5.17 14.53 -2.52
CA LEU A 215 -3.97 15.36 -2.51
C LEU A 215 -2.70 14.53 -2.27
N SER A 216 -2.72 13.64 -1.28
CA SER A 216 -1.59 12.74 -1.01
C SER A 216 -1.30 11.85 -2.23
N GLY A 217 -2.32 11.30 -2.89
CA GLY A 217 -2.16 10.49 -4.10
C GLY A 217 -1.63 11.29 -5.31
N MET A 218 -2.06 12.53 -5.49
CA MET A 218 -1.53 13.41 -6.54
C MET A 218 -0.05 13.73 -6.29
N THR A 219 0.31 14.08 -5.05
CA THR A 219 1.71 14.34 -4.65
C THR A 219 2.57 13.09 -4.80
N ALA A 220 2.08 11.93 -4.36
CA ALA A 220 2.74 10.64 -4.53
C ALA A 220 3.03 10.36 -6.01
N SER A 221 2.02 10.56 -6.86
CA SER A 221 2.18 10.36 -8.29
C SER A 221 3.19 11.32 -8.88
N LEU A 222 3.20 12.59 -8.48
CA LEU A 222 4.15 13.56 -9.01
C LEU A 222 5.60 13.11 -8.72
N VAL A 223 5.87 12.71 -7.47
CA VAL A 223 7.19 12.23 -7.04
C VAL A 223 7.58 10.92 -7.72
N THR A 224 6.63 10.00 -7.92
CA THR A 224 6.88 8.66 -8.47
C THR A 224 6.72 8.58 -10.00
N SER A 225 6.26 9.65 -10.65
CA SER A 225 6.05 9.70 -12.11
C SER A 225 7.31 9.42 -12.91
N PRO A 226 8.50 9.96 -12.56
CA PRO A 226 9.72 9.62 -13.27
C PRO A 226 10.00 8.11 -13.30
N LEU A 227 9.86 7.45 -12.16
CA LEU A 227 10.08 6.02 -12.02
C LEU A 227 9.03 5.20 -12.78
N THR A 228 7.76 5.61 -12.69
CA THR A 228 6.66 4.97 -13.41
C THR A 228 6.86 5.08 -14.93
N TYR A 229 7.23 6.27 -15.40
CA TYR A 229 7.50 6.50 -16.82
C TYR A 229 8.72 5.71 -17.32
N TRP A 230 9.79 5.60 -16.52
CA TRP A 230 10.92 4.74 -16.83
C TRP A 230 10.50 3.27 -16.99
N ARG A 231 9.68 2.76 -16.07
CA ARG A 231 9.11 1.42 -16.18
C ARG A 231 8.29 1.26 -17.46
N ASP A 232 7.44 2.23 -17.78
CA ASP A 232 6.56 2.15 -18.96
C ASP A 232 7.38 2.15 -20.27
N GLN A 233 8.50 2.87 -20.33
CA GLN A 233 9.46 2.79 -21.44
C GLN A 233 10.06 1.39 -21.61
N LEU A 234 10.42 0.71 -20.51
CA LEU A 234 10.91 -0.67 -20.56
C LEU A 234 9.86 -1.64 -21.12
N VAL A 235 8.60 -1.45 -20.72
CA VAL A 235 7.47 -2.24 -21.24
C VAL A 235 7.29 -1.96 -22.73
N CYS A 236 7.15 -0.71 -23.15
CA CYS A 236 6.94 -0.33 -24.55
C CYS A 236 8.10 -0.73 -25.47
N GLY A 237 9.33 -0.77 -24.96
CA GLY A 237 10.51 -1.21 -25.70
C GLY A 237 10.65 -2.74 -25.81
N SER A 238 9.84 -3.52 -25.08
CA SER A 238 9.90 -4.98 -25.10
C SER A 238 9.28 -5.55 -26.38
N LYS A 239 9.80 -6.68 -26.85
CA LYS A 239 9.35 -7.36 -28.08
C LYS A 239 9.32 -8.87 -27.87
N VAL A 240 8.48 -9.57 -28.62
CA VAL A 240 8.48 -11.04 -28.68
C VAL A 240 9.24 -11.47 -29.94
N GLN A 241 10.27 -12.30 -29.76
CA GLN A 241 11.05 -12.90 -30.84
C GLN A 241 11.00 -14.42 -30.65
N GLU A 242 10.51 -15.16 -31.65
CA GLU A 242 10.43 -16.63 -31.61
C GLU A 242 9.72 -17.18 -30.36
N GLY A 243 8.66 -16.49 -29.90
CA GLY A 243 7.92 -16.85 -28.69
C GLY A 243 8.63 -16.54 -27.36
N LYS A 244 9.82 -15.92 -27.41
CA LYS A 244 10.56 -15.45 -26.24
C LYS A 244 10.38 -13.94 -26.07
N LEU A 245 10.12 -13.52 -24.84
CA LEU A 245 10.07 -12.10 -24.49
C LEU A 245 11.49 -11.56 -24.36
N CYS A 246 11.77 -10.49 -25.09
CA CYS A 246 13.03 -9.75 -25.07
C CYS A 246 12.75 -8.33 -24.56
N SER A 247 13.41 -7.96 -23.47
CA SER A 247 13.34 -6.61 -22.92
C SER A 247 14.56 -5.79 -23.32
N PRO A 248 14.43 -4.47 -23.54
CA PRO A 248 15.58 -3.60 -23.76
C PRO A 248 16.48 -3.58 -22.51
N PRO A 249 17.80 -3.35 -22.67
CA PRO A 249 18.70 -3.19 -21.54
C PRO A 249 18.25 -2.04 -20.64
N THR A 250 18.06 -2.32 -19.35
CA THR A 250 17.53 -1.35 -18.37
C THR A 250 18.36 -0.07 -18.29
N PHE A 251 19.70 -0.19 -18.36
CA PHE A 251 20.62 0.93 -18.36
C PHE A 251 20.54 1.80 -19.61
N SER A 252 20.26 1.22 -20.78
CA SER A 252 20.11 1.98 -22.03
C SER A 252 18.90 2.90 -21.96
N VAL A 253 17.78 2.41 -21.43
CA VAL A 253 16.57 3.22 -21.22
C VAL A 253 16.81 4.29 -20.15
N LEU A 254 17.54 3.97 -19.07
CA LEU A 254 17.87 4.93 -18.02
C LEU A 254 18.76 6.08 -18.54
N HIS A 255 19.73 5.79 -19.39
CA HIS A 255 20.62 6.82 -19.96
C HIS A 255 19.84 7.80 -20.87
N GLY A 256 18.86 7.32 -21.62
CA GLY A 256 17.98 8.17 -22.42
C GLY A 256 16.94 8.95 -21.60
N PHE A 257 16.76 8.62 -20.32
CA PHE A 257 15.64 9.09 -19.51
C PHE A 257 15.50 10.62 -19.40
N PRO A 258 16.58 11.41 -19.19
CA PRO A 258 16.47 12.87 -19.10
C PRO A 258 15.91 13.53 -20.35
N ALA A 259 16.22 12.99 -21.54
CA ALA A 259 15.66 13.50 -22.80
C ALA A 259 14.15 13.22 -22.88
N HIS A 260 13.71 12.05 -22.43
CA HIS A 260 12.30 11.69 -22.48
C HIS A 260 11.44 12.48 -21.47
N MET A 261 11.99 12.88 -20.32
CA MET A 261 11.28 13.74 -19.36
C MET A 261 10.89 15.11 -19.94
N ARG A 262 11.56 15.57 -20.99
CA ARG A 262 11.25 16.86 -21.64
C ARG A 262 10.16 16.73 -22.71
N THR A 263 9.68 15.52 -22.98
CA THR A 263 8.67 15.28 -24.01
C THR A 263 7.27 15.60 -23.49
N PRO A 264 6.35 16.05 -24.36
CA PRO A 264 4.94 16.22 -23.98
C PRO A 264 4.30 14.91 -23.50
N ALA A 265 4.78 13.75 -23.97
CA ALA A 265 4.33 12.45 -23.52
C ALA A 265 4.58 12.22 -22.03
N PHE A 266 5.71 12.72 -21.49
CA PHE A 266 5.99 12.66 -20.06
C PHE A 266 4.96 13.46 -19.25
N PHE A 267 4.69 14.72 -19.63
CA PHE A 267 3.71 15.55 -18.93
C PHE A 267 2.29 14.97 -18.98
N ILE A 268 1.88 14.40 -20.12
CA ILE A 268 0.59 13.70 -20.22
C ILE A 268 0.57 12.49 -19.29
N ALA A 269 1.65 11.71 -19.24
CA ALA A 269 1.76 10.56 -18.34
C ALA A 269 1.74 10.97 -16.86
N VAL A 270 2.40 12.06 -16.49
CA VAL A 270 2.37 12.65 -15.14
C VAL A 270 0.95 13.06 -14.78
N SER A 271 0.28 13.87 -15.61
CA SER A 271 -1.07 14.37 -15.33
C SER A 271 -2.08 13.23 -15.21
N LEU A 272 -2.07 12.26 -16.13
CA LEU A 272 -2.94 11.08 -16.05
C LEU A 272 -2.59 10.18 -14.86
N GLY A 273 -1.30 10.08 -14.53
CA GLY A 273 -0.82 9.40 -13.32
C GLY A 273 -1.36 10.05 -12.05
N MET A 274 -1.31 11.38 -11.95
CA MET A 274 -1.82 12.15 -10.82
C MET A 274 -3.32 11.96 -10.67
N THR A 275 -4.08 12.02 -11.77
CA THR A 275 -5.52 11.74 -11.76
C THR A 275 -5.80 10.32 -11.29
N ARG A 276 -5.09 9.32 -11.84
CA ARG A 276 -5.28 7.91 -11.47
C ARG A 276 -4.99 7.66 -9.99
N THR A 277 -3.85 8.13 -9.51
CA THR A 277 -3.36 7.86 -8.14
C THR A 277 -4.14 8.69 -7.13
N GLY A 278 -4.42 9.96 -7.44
CA GLY A 278 -5.29 10.83 -6.64
C GLY A 278 -6.68 10.25 -6.48
N LEU A 279 -7.35 9.84 -7.55
CA LEU A 279 -8.67 9.19 -7.44
C LEU A 279 -8.58 7.88 -6.65
N THR A 280 -7.56 7.06 -6.89
CA THR A 280 -7.37 5.79 -6.14
C THR A 280 -7.27 6.06 -4.65
N PHE A 281 -6.40 6.98 -4.23
CA PHE A 281 -6.19 7.29 -2.82
C PHE A 281 -7.40 7.98 -2.21
N ALA A 282 -8.07 8.86 -2.96
CA ALA A 282 -9.30 9.52 -2.52
C ALA A 282 -10.38 8.50 -2.17
N PHE A 283 -10.64 7.56 -3.09
CA PHE A 283 -11.63 6.51 -2.86
C PHE A 283 -11.20 5.52 -1.79
N VAL A 284 -9.94 5.09 -1.76
CA VAL A 284 -9.46 4.17 -0.71
C VAL A 284 -9.60 4.82 0.67
N SER A 285 -9.15 6.06 0.84
CA SER A 285 -9.21 6.78 2.11
C SER A 285 -10.65 7.11 2.51
N GLY A 286 -11.44 7.61 1.56
CA GLY A 286 -12.86 7.90 1.76
C GLY A 286 -13.68 6.65 2.09
N LEU A 287 -13.46 5.53 1.39
CA LEU A 287 -14.13 4.25 1.69
C LEU A 287 -13.71 3.70 3.03
N MET A 288 -12.42 3.73 3.37
CA MET A 288 -11.96 3.22 4.67
C MET A 288 -12.52 4.06 5.83
N ALA A 289 -12.55 5.39 5.70
CA ALA A 289 -13.21 6.27 6.66
C ALA A 289 -14.74 6.01 6.73
N ALA A 290 -15.39 5.86 5.58
CA ALA A 290 -16.83 5.63 5.50
C ALA A 290 -17.25 4.24 5.99
N LEU A 291 -16.44 3.20 5.79
CA LEU A 291 -16.71 1.83 6.24
C LEU A 291 -16.35 1.63 7.72
N GLY A 292 -15.32 2.32 8.21
CA GLY A 292 -14.80 2.14 9.57
C GLY A 292 -14.14 0.78 9.77
N ASN A 293 -13.91 0.41 11.03
CA ASN A 293 -13.20 -0.82 11.39
C ASN A 293 -14.04 -2.09 11.17
N GLU A 294 -15.37 -1.99 11.28
CA GLU A 294 -16.32 -3.09 11.14
C GLU A 294 -17.34 -2.82 10.02
N PRO A 295 -16.97 -2.87 8.72
CA PRO A 295 -17.91 -2.64 7.61
C PRO A 295 -19.19 -3.48 7.69
N LEU A 296 -19.10 -4.74 8.12
CA LEU A 296 -20.25 -5.66 8.17
C LEU A 296 -21.27 -5.27 9.25
N SER A 297 -20.83 -4.59 10.32
CA SER A 297 -21.72 -4.08 11.35
C SER A 297 -22.70 -3.04 10.80
N LYS A 298 -22.29 -2.28 9.77
CA LYS A 298 -23.12 -1.26 9.12
C LYS A 298 -24.23 -1.84 8.24
N PHE A 299 -24.08 -3.10 7.83
CA PHE A 299 -25.08 -3.79 7.00
C PHE A 299 -26.12 -4.56 7.83
N ASN A 300 -26.22 -4.30 9.14
CA ASN A 300 -27.10 -5.02 10.07
C ASN A 300 -26.91 -6.55 10.09
N ILE A 301 -25.77 -7.04 9.59
CA ILE A 301 -25.39 -8.44 9.68
C ILE A 301 -24.78 -8.65 11.06
N GLN A 302 -25.57 -8.98 12.08
CA GLN A 302 -25.06 -9.31 13.40
C GLN A 302 -24.90 -10.83 13.53
N TRP A 303 -23.77 -11.38 13.08
CA TRP A 303 -23.42 -12.76 13.40
C TRP A 303 -22.97 -12.84 14.86
N GLY A 304 -23.82 -13.40 15.73
CA GLY A 304 -23.43 -13.94 17.03
C GLY A 304 -22.65 -13.00 17.95
N LYS A 305 -23.00 -11.71 18.03
CA LYS A 305 -22.44 -10.83 19.09
C LYS A 305 -23.01 -11.29 20.44
N THR A 306 -22.30 -12.20 21.13
CA THR A 306 -22.49 -12.41 22.56
C THR A 306 -22.24 -11.06 23.23
N LYS A 307 -23.28 -10.49 23.87
CA LYS A 307 -23.37 -9.10 24.34
C LYS A 307 -22.36 -8.65 25.42
N GLU A 308 -21.29 -9.39 25.68
CA GLU A 308 -20.26 -8.99 26.64
C GLU A 308 -18.97 -8.60 25.94
N GLN A 309 -18.94 -7.38 25.39
CA GLN A 309 -17.69 -6.65 25.25
C GLN A 309 -17.85 -5.27 25.88
N THR A 310 -17.06 -5.08 26.94
CA THR A 310 -16.77 -3.84 27.67
C THR A 310 -16.38 -2.73 26.67
N PRO A 311 -16.53 -1.43 27.00
CA PRO A 311 -16.36 -0.33 26.05
C PRO A 311 -15.04 -0.47 25.29
N ALA A 312 -15.14 -0.41 23.96
CA ALA A 312 -14.04 -0.61 23.03
C ALA A 312 -12.87 0.32 23.36
N THR A 313 -11.83 -0.21 24.00
CA THR A 313 -10.47 0.30 23.83
C THR A 313 -10.07 0.03 22.38
N ASN A 314 -9.68 1.07 21.64
CA ASN A 314 -9.29 1.08 20.23
C ASN A 314 -8.06 0.20 19.94
N HIS A 315 -8.15 -1.11 20.13
CA HIS A 315 -7.10 -2.04 19.75
C HIS A 315 -7.58 -2.84 18.54
N SER A 316 -7.26 -2.35 17.34
CA SER A 316 -7.28 -3.18 16.12
C SER A 316 -6.15 -4.21 16.23
N PRO A 317 -6.40 -5.53 16.15
CA PRO A 317 -5.31 -6.51 16.06
C PRO A 317 -4.73 -6.50 14.63
N GLY A 318 -3.45 -6.14 14.50
CA GLY A 318 -2.71 -6.22 13.24
C GLY A 318 -2.48 -7.67 12.79
N PHE A 319 -2.46 -7.90 11.47
CA PHE A 319 -2.40 -9.22 10.83
C PHE A 319 -1.01 -9.90 10.93
N PHE A 320 0.02 -9.14 11.31
CA PHE A 320 1.39 -9.62 11.49
C PHE A 320 1.95 -9.13 12.82
N LYS A 321 1.43 -9.63 13.94
CA LYS A 321 2.05 -9.38 15.24
C LYS A 321 3.21 -10.36 15.41
N SER A 322 4.45 -9.89 15.24
CA SER A 322 5.63 -10.66 15.62
C SER A 322 5.64 -10.83 17.14
N GLU A 323 5.61 -12.07 17.64
CA GLU A 323 5.86 -12.36 19.05
C GLU A 323 7.33 -12.06 19.39
N THR A 324 7.61 -10.85 19.88
CA THR A 324 8.85 -10.54 20.61
C THR A 324 8.61 -9.18 21.30
N VAL A 325 8.62 -9.02 22.62
CA VAL A 325 9.67 -9.37 23.58
C VAL A 325 9.03 -9.61 24.96
N LYS A 326 9.39 -10.72 25.63
CA LYS A 326 9.20 -10.91 27.07
C LYS A 326 9.92 -9.77 27.79
N SER A 327 9.19 -8.91 28.48
CA SER A 327 9.78 -8.00 29.47
C SER A 327 10.37 -8.83 30.59
N VAL A 328 11.68 -9.12 30.47
CA VAL A 328 12.49 -9.60 31.58
C VAL A 328 12.48 -8.49 32.63
N VAL A 329 11.68 -8.72 33.67
CA VAL A 329 11.89 -8.35 35.08
C VAL A 329 13.07 -7.40 35.31
N VAL A 330 12.89 -6.10 35.05
CA VAL A 330 13.66 -5.03 35.68
C VAL A 330 12.86 -4.62 36.92
N LYS A 331 12.88 -5.48 37.94
CA LYS A 331 12.27 -5.20 39.25
C LYS A 331 13.06 -5.80 40.41
N LYS A 332 14.36 -6.04 40.25
CA LYS A 332 15.20 -6.60 41.33
C LYS A 332 16.55 -5.95 41.57
N GLU A 333 16.94 -4.95 40.79
CA GLU A 333 18.27 -4.31 40.96
C GLU A 333 18.21 -2.91 41.59
N GLN A 334 17.02 -2.32 41.72
CA GLN A 334 16.86 -1.00 42.35
C GLN A 334 16.56 -1.09 43.85
N ASP A 335 15.88 -2.16 44.30
CA ASP A 335 15.62 -2.42 45.72
C ASP A 335 16.85 -2.99 46.47
N ALA A 336 17.90 -3.41 45.73
CA ALA A 336 19.17 -3.87 46.30
C ALA A 336 20.16 -2.71 46.58
N LEU A 337 19.96 -1.53 45.98
CA LEU A 337 20.85 -0.37 46.18
C LEU A 337 20.36 0.60 47.26
N GLU A 338 19.07 0.62 47.59
CA GLU A 338 18.54 1.48 48.68
C GLU A 338 18.63 0.83 50.09
N ALA A 339 18.92 -0.47 50.18
CA ALA A 339 19.08 -1.16 51.47
C ALA A 339 20.49 -1.06 52.09
N SER A 340 21.46 -0.41 51.42
CA SER A 340 22.87 -0.34 51.85
C SER A 340 23.31 1.01 52.43
N ALA A 341 22.43 2.01 52.55
CA ALA A 341 22.85 3.39 52.83
C ALA A 341 22.13 4.08 54.00
N VAL A 342 21.94 3.40 55.14
CA VAL A 342 21.65 4.10 56.42
C VAL A 342 22.26 3.34 57.61
N GLU A 343 23.52 3.64 57.95
CA GLU A 343 24.11 3.32 59.25
C GLU A 343 24.02 4.54 60.20
N PRO A 344 23.93 4.35 61.53
CA PRO A 344 23.54 5.41 62.46
C PRO A 344 24.74 6.22 62.96
N ARG A 345 24.65 7.55 62.89
CA ARG A 345 25.58 8.45 63.60
C ARG A 345 25.36 8.35 65.11
N ARG A 346 26.34 7.76 65.81
CA ARG A 346 26.52 7.89 67.26
C ARG A 346 26.90 9.33 67.64
N SER A 347 26.33 9.75 68.76
CA SER A 347 26.55 10.94 69.57
C SER A 347 28.01 11.24 69.92
N LYS A 348 28.32 12.53 70.04
CA LYS A 348 29.02 13.09 71.20
C LYS A 348 28.31 14.35 71.64
#